data_AF-A0A3P7KF31-F1
#
_entry.id   AF-A0A3P7KF31-F1
#
_cell.length_a   1.000
_cell.length_b   1.000
_cell.length_c   1.000
_cell.angle_alpha   90.00
_cell.angle_beta   90.00
_cell.angle_gamma   90.00
#
_symmetry.space_group_name_H-M   'P 1'
#
loop_
_entity.id
_entity.type
_entity.pdbx_description
1 polymer ?
#
loop_
_entity_poly.entity_id
_entity_poly.type
_entity_poly.pdbx_seq_one_letter_code
_entity_poly.pdbx_strand_id
1 'polypeptide(L)'
;MIHVLYSVCSASILLREFSIEHLPTLTKDIPEIVNLIITSASVTTYDQIAKQLLRMLLCVMQRTDGHLWGSVVQRLLSESGKEASLFTRSYLDDGLLLLLTEALNSGAVSADCIPVRVLRCADRSLHSPSHICRCAAIGFHVARVMSRRPDSNSLLVLEKLLCQMTTDMDSRVRLSAIEGISAMSRIEDGLTVHAFNTVKNLVSDSHKQVRIIALRILLMFANKMPNFLIASNFSNTNDAKLQLCDDAFSVVCNAVNDQEPMVRTEAATILGQFTKVSDAFLEQTLDKKMMKTVQDASGREQVKKVHQSKFSIMQPPQQRESRWKSHYQSQARQKQYASEWSSGKELNARCPSAIAAASSEEDSESIVPRGACGAFVTALEDEFMSVRRAAVYSLGRLAANRPAFATTALDHLSDMFNDEIVEVSSCRNIFVFVHSYFQGPSRCNCCFDSANCAWRVAERTTRNCSEMLRRELY
;
A
#
# COMPACT_ATOMS: atom_id res chain seq x y z
N MET A 1 40.96 26.20 -24.92
CA MET A 1 39.56 25.73 -24.75
C MET A 1 39.48 24.23 -24.43
N ILE A 2 39.93 23.33 -25.32
CA ILE A 2 39.83 21.87 -25.13
C ILE A 2 40.47 21.37 -23.81
N HIS A 3 41.68 21.82 -23.45
CA HIS A 3 42.32 21.49 -22.16
C HIS A 3 41.51 21.94 -20.93
N VAL A 4 40.82 23.08 -21.00
CA VAL A 4 40.00 23.59 -19.90
C VAL A 4 38.73 22.75 -19.76
N LEU A 5 38.09 22.38 -20.87
CA LEU A 5 36.94 21.47 -20.88
C LEU A 5 37.32 20.08 -20.35
N TYR A 6 38.50 19.56 -20.72
CA TYR A 6 39.01 18.28 -20.21
C TYR A 6 39.28 18.34 -18.70
N SER A 7 39.90 19.41 -18.22
CA SER A 7 40.16 19.63 -16.78
C SER A 7 38.87 19.79 -15.96
N VAL A 8 37.88 20.55 -16.46
CA VAL A 8 36.57 20.72 -15.80
C VAL A 8 35.78 19.40 -15.79
N CYS A 9 35.82 18.63 -16.89
CA CYS A 9 35.18 17.33 -16.95
C CYS A 9 35.85 16.33 -15.99
N SER A 10 37.18 16.27 -15.98
CA SER A 10 37.97 15.46 -15.04
C SER A 10 37.70 15.85 -13.58
N ALA A 11 37.69 17.14 -13.24
CA ALA A 11 37.34 17.60 -11.90
C ALA A 11 35.90 17.23 -11.50
N SER A 12 34.95 17.34 -12.43
CA SER A 12 33.56 16.92 -12.20
C SER A 12 33.40 15.40 -12.06
N ILE A 13 34.27 14.61 -12.71
CA ILE A 13 34.33 13.15 -12.57
C ILE A 13 34.94 12.79 -11.21
N LEU A 14 36.08 13.37 -10.83
CA LEU A 14 36.73 13.15 -9.53
C LEU A 14 35.82 13.55 -8.35
N LEU A 15 35.11 14.68 -8.45
CA LEU A 15 34.12 15.09 -7.45
C LEU A 15 32.87 14.21 -7.43
N ARG A 16 32.59 13.44 -8.49
CA ARG A 16 31.51 12.45 -8.57
C ARG A 16 31.96 11.06 -8.07
N GLU A 17 33.24 10.74 -8.25
CA GLU A 17 33.94 9.56 -7.74
C GLU A 17 34.32 9.69 -6.26
N PHE A 18 34.19 10.89 -5.67
CA PHE A 18 34.29 11.10 -4.22
C PHE A 18 33.15 10.36 -3.50
N SER A 19 33.38 9.07 -3.27
CA SER A 19 32.43 8.14 -2.69
C SER A 19 32.19 8.45 -1.20
N ILE A 20 31.03 8.01 -0.70
CA ILE A 20 30.68 8.10 0.72
C ILE A 20 31.70 7.32 1.60
N GLU A 21 32.41 6.36 1.01
CA GLU A 21 33.43 5.52 1.65
C GLU A 21 34.75 6.27 1.94
N HIS A 22 34.97 7.43 1.31
CA HIS A 22 36.12 8.30 1.61
C HIS A 22 35.81 9.35 2.69
N LEU A 23 34.57 9.44 3.20
CA LEU A 23 34.25 10.35 4.30
C LEU A 23 34.84 9.97 5.68
N PRO A 24 35.04 8.69 6.06
CA PRO A 24 35.59 8.31 7.37
C PRO A 24 37.03 8.78 7.65
N THR A 25 37.79 9.21 6.64
CA THR A 25 39.14 9.78 6.84
C THR A 25 39.13 11.27 7.18
N LEU A 26 38.01 11.97 6.94
CA LEU A 26 37.80 13.38 7.25
C LEU A 26 37.53 13.59 8.75
N THR A 27 38.57 13.54 9.58
CA THR A 27 38.43 13.50 11.05
C THR A 27 38.95 14.72 11.81
N LYS A 28 39.48 15.75 11.13
CA LYS A 28 40.02 16.96 11.79
C LYS A 28 39.51 18.28 11.22
N ASP A 29 39.45 18.42 9.90
CA ASP A 29 39.24 19.74 9.26
C ASP A 29 37.86 19.91 8.59
N ILE A 30 36.86 19.14 9.03
CA ILE A 30 35.48 19.18 8.50
C ILE A 30 34.93 20.63 8.39
N PRO A 31 35.05 21.51 9.39
CA PRO A 31 34.49 22.87 9.29
C PRO A 31 35.18 23.72 8.22
N GLU A 32 36.48 23.54 8.02
CA GLU A 32 37.24 24.25 6.97
C GLU A 32 36.82 23.76 5.58
N ILE A 33 36.67 22.45 5.42
CA ILE A 33 36.26 21.82 4.17
C ILE A 33 34.84 22.25 3.78
N VAL A 34 33.90 22.26 4.73
CA VAL A 34 32.54 22.80 4.54
C VAL A 34 32.58 24.27 4.09
N ASN A 35 33.42 25.10 4.73
CA ASN A 35 33.60 26.50 4.34
C ASN A 35 34.21 26.65 2.94
N LEU A 36 35.19 25.83 2.57
CA LEU A 36 35.82 25.83 1.26
C LEU A 36 34.84 25.42 0.16
N ILE A 37 33.99 24.42 0.42
CA ILE A 37 32.94 23.97 -0.50
C ILE A 37 31.93 25.10 -0.77
N ILE A 38 31.40 25.74 0.27
CA ILE A 38 30.42 26.85 0.13
C ILE A 38 31.04 28.03 -0.63
N THR A 39 32.29 28.39 -0.29
CA THR A 39 33.03 29.47 -0.98
C THR A 39 33.23 29.13 -2.46
N SER A 40 33.66 27.90 -2.76
CA SER A 40 33.94 27.45 -4.13
C SER A 40 32.67 27.39 -4.98
N ALA A 41 31.56 26.89 -4.43
CA ALA A 41 30.26 26.87 -5.11
C ALA A 41 29.75 28.29 -5.42
N SER A 42 29.99 29.23 -4.50
CA SER A 42 29.56 30.64 -4.64
C SER A 42 30.41 31.45 -5.64
N VAL A 43 31.67 31.06 -5.87
CA VAL A 43 32.59 31.79 -6.76
C VAL A 43 32.71 31.13 -8.15
N THR A 44 32.49 29.83 -8.27
CA THR A 44 32.72 29.13 -9.55
C THR A 44 31.69 29.50 -10.63
N THR A 45 32.22 29.86 -11.80
CA THR A 45 31.46 30.08 -13.04
C THR A 45 31.08 28.77 -13.74
N TYR A 46 31.56 27.62 -13.26
CA TYR A 46 31.27 26.31 -13.84
C TYR A 46 30.10 25.63 -13.13
N ASP A 47 28.95 25.62 -13.79
CA ASP A 47 27.66 25.17 -13.25
C ASP A 47 27.67 23.74 -12.69
N GLN A 48 28.31 22.82 -13.43
CA GLN A 48 28.42 21.41 -13.01
C GLN A 48 29.29 21.25 -11.75
N ILE A 49 30.34 22.06 -11.61
CA ILE A 49 31.19 22.08 -10.41
C ILE A 49 30.39 22.64 -9.22
N ALA A 50 29.68 23.76 -9.38
CA ALA A 50 28.83 24.30 -8.32
C ALA A 50 27.77 23.27 -7.85
N LYS A 51 27.12 22.58 -8.79
CA LYS A 51 26.12 21.56 -8.48
C LYS A 51 26.71 20.36 -7.72
N GLN A 52 27.86 19.84 -8.17
CA GLN A 52 28.50 18.72 -7.50
C GLN A 52 29.08 19.11 -6.13
N LEU A 53 29.56 20.34 -5.96
CA LEU A 53 29.98 20.88 -4.66
C LEU A 53 28.82 20.96 -3.67
N LEU A 54 27.63 21.43 -4.07
CA LEU A 54 26.45 21.43 -3.20
C LEU A 54 25.97 20.02 -2.84
N ARG A 55 26.07 19.06 -3.78
CA ARG A 55 25.79 17.65 -3.49
C ARG A 55 26.79 17.06 -2.49
N MET A 56 28.08 17.38 -2.64
CA MET A 56 29.12 16.96 -1.70
C MET A 56 28.91 17.58 -0.31
N LEU A 57 28.51 18.86 -0.25
CA LEU A 57 28.11 19.52 0.99
C LEU A 57 26.98 18.76 1.69
N LEU A 58 25.92 18.36 0.96
CA LEU A 58 24.82 17.58 1.53
C LEU A 58 25.30 16.24 2.11
N CYS A 59 26.12 15.49 1.36
CA CYS A 59 26.67 14.21 1.82
C CYS A 59 27.59 14.35 3.04
N VAL A 60 28.34 15.45 3.14
CA VAL A 60 29.14 15.78 4.34
C VAL A 60 28.21 16.10 5.50
N MET A 61 27.29 17.04 5.34
CA MET A 61 26.43 17.54 6.42
C MET A 61 25.48 16.46 6.99
N GLN A 62 25.06 15.48 6.19
CA GLN A 62 24.31 14.30 6.65
C GLN A 62 25.12 13.33 7.55
N ARG A 63 26.44 13.50 7.62
CA ARG A 63 27.34 12.64 8.41
C ARG A 63 28.09 13.40 9.52
N THR A 64 27.88 14.70 9.65
CA THR A 64 28.46 15.55 10.70
C THR A 64 27.51 15.74 11.86
N ASP A 65 28.09 15.96 13.05
CA ASP A 65 27.34 16.37 14.24
C ASP A 65 26.51 17.64 14.01
N GLY A 66 25.36 17.73 14.70
CA GLY A 66 24.37 18.80 14.51
C GLY A 66 24.88 20.24 14.65
N HIS A 67 26.00 20.45 15.36
CA HIS A 67 26.53 21.78 15.66
C HIS A 67 27.01 22.58 14.43
N LEU A 68 27.42 21.90 13.35
CA LEU A 68 27.87 22.59 12.11
C LEU A 68 26.71 23.15 11.28
N TRP A 69 25.49 22.63 11.45
CA TRP A 69 24.35 23.10 10.66
C TRP A 69 24.03 24.57 10.92
N GLY A 70 24.17 25.05 12.16
CA GLY A 70 23.91 26.45 12.51
C GLY A 70 24.76 27.44 11.71
N SER A 71 26.07 27.19 11.59
CA SER A 71 26.99 28.06 10.84
C SER A 71 26.78 27.96 9.33
N VAL A 72 26.51 26.77 8.80
CA VAL A 72 26.21 26.54 7.37
C VAL A 72 24.91 27.24 6.97
N VAL A 73 23.84 27.07 7.75
CA VAL A 73 22.54 27.73 7.52
C VAL A 73 22.70 29.24 7.61
N GLN A 74 23.34 29.76 8.67
CA GLN A 74 23.56 31.20 8.82
C GLN A 74 24.30 31.79 7.62
N ARG A 75 25.30 31.09 7.10
CA ARG A 75 26.07 31.51 5.92
C ARG A 75 25.25 31.46 4.62
N LEU A 76 24.47 30.40 4.39
CA LEU A 76 23.61 30.28 3.20
C LEU A 76 22.42 31.24 3.21
N LEU A 77 21.87 31.55 4.39
CA LEU A 77 20.71 32.44 4.56
C LEU A 77 21.09 33.93 4.73
N SER A 78 22.36 34.25 4.99
CA SER A 78 22.90 35.61 4.99
C SER A 78 22.46 36.42 3.76
N GLU A 79 22.12 37.71 3.95
CA GLU A 79 21.85 38.63 2.84
C GLU A 79 23.14 39.25 2.27
N SER A 80 24.20 39.32 3.09
CA SER A 80 25.53 39.73 2.67
C SER A 80 26.39 38.53 2.28
N GLY A 81 27.01 38.58 1.10
CA GLY A 81 27.91 37.54 0.61
C GLY A 81 27.71 37.22 -0.86
N LYS A 82 28.58 36.37 -1.42
CA LYS A 82 28.40 35.81 -2.78
C LYS A 82 27.42 34.63 -2.78
N GLU A 83 27.21 34.03 -1.62
CA GLU A 83 26.30 32.93 -1.30
C GLU A 83 24.85 33.26 -1.69
N ALA A 84 24.43 34.52 -1.54
CA ALA A 84 23.11 34.97 -1.97
C ALA A 84 22.85 34.75 -3.48
N SER A 85 23.90 34.76 -4.31
CA SER A 85 23.80 34.47 -5.75
C SER A 85 23.54 32.99 -6.07
N LEU A 86 23.77 32.06 -5.13
CA LEU A 86 23.40 30.66 -5.32
C LEU A 86 21.89 30.52 -5.60
N PHE A 87 21.06 31.31 -4.90
CA PHE A 87 19.61 31.31 -5.05
C PHE A 87 19.09 32.04 -6.31
N THR A 88 19.96 32.61 -7.15
CA THR A 88 19.58 33.09 -8.50
C THR A 88 19.88 32.06 -9.59
N ARG A 89 20.69 31.03 -9.30
CA ARG A 89 21.15 30.00 -10.23
C ARG A 89 20.23 28.77 -10.21
N SER A 90 19.14 28.79 -10.99
CA SER A 90 18.04 27.81 -10.90
C SER A 90 18.40 26.31 -11.03
N TYR A 91 19.54 25.98 -11.64
CA TYR A 91 20.05 24.60 -11.73
C TYR A 91 20.74 24.09 -10.45
N LEU A 92 20.96 24.96 -9.46
CA LEU A 92 21.43 24.63 -8.11
C LEU A 92 20.29 24.43 -7.11
N ASP A 93 19.05 24.77 -7.50
CA ASP A 93 17.90 24.79 -6.60
C ASP A 93 17.65 23.44 -5.94
N ASP A 94 17.86 22.33 -6.65
CA ASP A 94 17.72 20.99 -6.07
C ASP A 94 18.72 20.75 -4.92
N GLY A 95 19.99 21.08 -5.12
CA GLY A 95 21.01 20.98 -4.07
C GLY A 95 20.74 21.90 -2.87
N LEU A 96 20.33 23.16 -3.13
CA LEU A 96 20.01 24.13 -2.08
C LEU A 96 18.78 23.75 -1.27
N LEU A 97 17.71 23.31 -1.95
CA LEU A 97 16.45 22.90 -1.29
C LEU A 97 16.62 21.61 -0.51
N LEU A 98 17.39 20.63 -1.00
CA LEU A 98 17.71 19.41 -0.24
C LEU A 98 18.53 19.71 1.03
N LEU A 99 19.54 20.58 0.94
CA LEU A 99 20.31 21.05 2.11
C LEU A 99 19.40 21.72 3.16
N LEU A 100 18.51 22.60 2.74
CA LEU A 100 17.60 23.29 3.66
C LEU A 100 16.49 22.36 4.19
N THR A 101 16.08 21.34 3.43
CA THR A 101 15.15 20.29 3.89
C THR A 101 15.76 19.52 5.06
N GLU A 102 17.03 19.10 4.95
CA GLU A 102 17.76 18.41 6.02
C GLU A 102 17.99 19.34 7.24
N ALA A 103 18.31 20.62 7.01
CA ALA A 103 18.44 21.62 8.08
C ALA A 103 17.12 21.84 8.86
N LEU A 104 15.97 21.80 8.17
CA LEU A 104 14.64 21.91 8.77
C LEU A 104 14.28 20.63 9.57
N ASN A 105 14.54 19.45 9.00
CA ASN A 105 14.26 18.16 9.65
C ASN A 105 15.13 17.90 10.89
N SER A 106 16.38 18.37 10.88
CA SER A 106 17.30 18.31 12.03
C SER A 106 17.02 19.39 13.09
N GLY A 107 16.09 20.33 12.83
CA GLY A 107 15.78 21.44 13.73
C GLY A 107 16.86 22.53 13.80
N ALA A 108 17.87 22.48 12.94
CA ALA A 108 18.96 23.45 12.89
C ALA A 108 18.55 24.82 12.33
N VAL A 109 17.40 24.89 11.64
CA VAL A 109 16.78 26.15 11.20
C VAL A 109 15.28 26.15 11.50
N SER A 110 14.76 27.26 12.02
CA SER A 110 13.31 27.47 12.11
C SER A 110 12.73 27.80 10.74
N ALA A 111 11.52 27.31 10.46
CA ALA A 111 10.75 27.64 9.27
C ALA A 111 10.51 29.16 9.10
N ASP A 112 10.49 29.90 10.21
CA ASP A 112 10.27 31.36 10.22
C ASP A 112 11.54 32.16 9.89
N CYS A 113 12.72 31.53 9.97
CA CYS A 113 14.00 32.14 9.58
C CYS A 113 14.28 32.02 8.06
N ILE A 114 13.38 31.39 7.29
CA ILE A 114 13.55 31.15 5.86
C ILE A 114 13.28 32.44 5.05
N PRO A 115 14.27 33.02 4.36
CA PRO A 115 14.08 34.27 3.62
C PRO A 115 13.20 34.08 2.37
N VAL A 116 12.50 35.14 1.96
CA VAL A 116 11.60 35.15 0.79
C VAL A 116 12.27 34.67 -0.51
N ARG A 117 13.58 34.89 -0.68
CA ARG A 117 14.34 34.38 -1.85
C ARG A 117 14.37 32.85 -1.94
N VAL A 118 14.35 32.17 -0.79
CA VAL A 118 14.32 30.70 -0.70
C VAL A 118 12.91 30.19 -1.03
N LEU A 119 11.87 30.87 -0.55
CA LEU A 119 10.49 30.55 -0.92
C LEU A 119 10.29 30.65 -2.44
N ARG A 120 10.74 31.76 -3.06
CA ARG A 120 10.74 31.93 -4.53
C ARG A 120 11.56 30.88 -5.28
N CYS A 121 12.63 30.35 -4.66
CA CYS A 121 13.44 29.25 -5.20
C CYS A 121 12.66 27.91 -5.18
N ALA A 122 11.93 27.62 -4.11
CA ALA A 122 11.04 26.47 -4.04
C ALA A 122 9.87 26.58 -5.03
N ASP A 123 9.17 27.73 -5.06
CA ASP A 123 8.00 27.96 -5.91
C ASP A 123 8.31 27.81 -7.42
N ARG A 124 9.46 28.34 -7.87
CA ARG A 124 9.90 28.14 -9.27
C ARG A 124 10.35 26.71 -9.55
N SER A 125 10.90 26.02 -8.55
CA SER A 125 11.38 24.65 -8.69
C SER A 125 10.25 23.62 -8.85
N LEU A 126 9.06 23.88 -8.29
CA LEU A 126 7.83 23.11 -8.56
C LEU A 126 7.47 23.06 -10.06
N HIS A 127 7.83 24.09 -10.81
CA HIS A 127 7.53 24.23 -12.24
C HIS A 127 8.75 23.91 -13.14
N SER A 128 9.83 23.38 -12.56
CA SER A 128 11.06 23.04 -13.28
C SER A 128 10.84 21.82 -14.21
N PRO A 129 11.45 21.80 -15.42
CA PRO A 129 11.45 20.60 -16.27
C PRO A 129 12.16 19.42 -15.59
N SER A 130 13.10 19.68 -14.68
CA SER A 130 13.81 18.65 -13.91
C SER A 130 12.90 18.08 -12.81
N HIS A 131 12.60 16.79 -12.89
CA HIS A 131 11.90 16.07 -11.82
C HIS A 131 12.64 16.18 -10.47
N ILE A 132 13.97 16.23 -10.48
CA ILE A 132 14.80 16.36 -9.26
C ILE A 132 14.50 17.69 -8.55
N CYS A 133 14.37 18.79 -9.30
CA CYS A 133 13.99 20.10 -8.75
C CYS A 133 12.57 20.08 -8.19
N ARG A 134 11.61 19.43 -8.87
CA ARG A 134 10.23 19.29 -8.39
C ARG A 134 10.16 18.47 -7.10
N CYS A 135 10.86 17.32 -7.04
CA CYS A 135 11.00 16.51 -5.83
C CYS A 135 11.64 17.29 -4.66
N ALA A 136 12.74 18.01 -4.92
CA ALA A 136 13.42 18.82 -3.90
C ALA A 136 12.55 19.96 -3.35
N ALA A 137 11.76 20.62 -4.22
CA ALA A 137 10.79 21.62 -3.80
C ALA A 137 9.68 21.01 -2.94
N ILE A 138 9.09 19.89 -3.36
CA ILE A 138 8.08 19.16 -2.57
C ILE A 138 8.62 18.83 -1.17
N GLY A 139 9.81 18.21 -1.10
CA GLY A 139 10.46 17.87 0.16
C GLY A 139 10.67 19.08 1.07
N PHE A 140 11.12 20.21 0.50
CA PHE A 140 11.30 21.46 1.23
C PHE A 140 9.97 22.06 1.74
N HIS A 141 8.92 22.09 0.92
CA HIS A 141 7.60 22.58 1.35
C HIS A 141 7.02 21.71 2.48
N VAL A 142 7.19 20.39 2.41
CA VAL A 142 6.81 19.46 3.49
C VAL A 142 7.62 19.76 4.75
N ALA A 143 8.95 19.69 4.70
CA ALA A 143 9.81 19.91 5.88
C ALA A 143 9.55 21.26 6.55
N ARG A 144 9.35 22.34 5.78
CA ARG A 144 9.08 23.70 6.30
C ARG A 144 7.75 23.81 7.05
N VAL A 145 6.74 23.01 6.70
CA VAL A 145 5.46 22.99 7.43
C VAL A 145 5.53 22.01 8.59
N MET A 146 6.19 20.86 8.43
CA MET A 146 6.30 19.82 9.46
C MET A 146 7.29 20.16 10.59
N SER A 147 8.29 21.02 10.36
CA SER A 147 9.32 21.37 11.37
C SER A 147 8.81 22.35 12.45
N ARG A 148 7.61 22.90 12.28
CA ARG A 148 6.90 23.74 13.26
C ARG A 148 5.63 23.06 13.72
N ARG A 149 4.97 23.58 14.76
CA ARG A 149 3.55 23.23 15.01
C ARG A 149 2.73 23.83 13.86
N PRO A 150 2.13 23.02 12.98
CA PRO A 150 1.51 23.56 11.77
C PRO A 150 0.09 24.04 12.08
N ASP A 151 -0.24 25.24 11.62
CA ASP A 151 -1.60 25.75 11.62
C ASP A 151 -2.44 25.11 10.51
N SER A 152 -3.76 25.05 10.69
CA SER A 152 -4.69 24.40 9.76
C SER A 152 -4.66 25.00 8.35
N ASN A 153 -4.34 26.29 8.21
CA ASN A 153 -4.24 26.94 6.90
C ASN A 153 -2.96 26.50 6.16
N SER A 154 -1.81 26.45 6.85
CA SER A 154 -0.58 25.90 6.29
C SER A 154 -0.70 24.43 5.88
N LEU A 155 -1.43 23.63 6.67
CA LEU A 155 -1.75 22.25 6.31
C LEU A 155 -2.61 22.19 5.04
N LEU A 156 -3.69 22.97 4.96
CA LEU A 156 -4.58 23.01 3.79
C LEU A 156 -3.85 23.46 2.50
N VAL A 157 -2.97 24.47 2.60
CA VAL A 157 -2.16 24.94 1.47
C VAL A 157 -1.17 23.86 1.02
N LEU A 158 -0.53 23.15 1.95
CA LEU A 158 0.37 22.04 1.64
C LEU A 158 -0.39 20.84 1.05
N GLU A 159 -1.55 20.47 1.59
CA GLU A 159 -2.40 19.40 1.06
C GLU A 159 -2.76 19.68 -0.39
N LYS A 160 -3.21 20.91 -0.69
CA LYS A 160 -3.56 21.32 -2.06
C LYS A 160 -2.37 21.21 -3.01
N LEU A 161 -1.19 21.68 -2.59
CA LEU A 161 0.05 21.56 -3.36
C LEU A 161 0.40 20.10 -3.63
N LEU A 162 0.40 19.25 -2.60
CA LEU A 162 0.76 17.84 -2.74
C LEU A 162 -0.25 17.10 -3.61
N CYS A 163 -1.56 17.31 -3.42
CA CYS A 163 -2.59 16.73 -4.28
C CYS A 163 -2.38 17.09 -5.74
N GLN A 164 -2.04 18.35 -6.06
CA GLN A 164 -1.69 18.75 -7.41
C GLN A 164 -0.42 18.04 -7.93
N MET A 165 0.61 17.90 -7.09
CA MET A 165 1.84 17.20 -7.50
C MET A 165 1.67 15.67 -7.65
N THR A 166 0.62 15.08 -7.09
CA THR A 166 0.29 13.66 -7.37
C THR A 166 -0.22 13.41 -8.79
N THR A 167 -0.50 14.44 -9.60
CA THR A 167 -0.84 14.28 -11.02
C THR A 167 0.33 14.57 -11.97
N ASP A 168 1.57 14.62 -11.46
CA ASP A 168 2.76 14.86 -12.29
C ASP A 168 3.05 13.70 -13.27
N MET A 169 3.57 14.03 -14.46
CA MET A 169 3.93 13.03 -15.47
C MET A 169 5.03 12.07 -14.98
N ASP A 170 5.97 12.55 -14.16
CA ASP A 170 7.08 11.76 -13.62
C ASP A 170 6.68 11.05 -12.32
N SER A 171 6.79 9.72 -12.32
CA SER A 171 6.43 8.88 -11.16
C SER A 171 7.22 9.20 -9.90
N ARG A 172 8.44 9.74 -10.00
CA ARG A 172 9.25 10.13 -8.84
C ARG A 172 8.68 11.37 -8.15
N VAL A 173 8.09 12.28 -8.92
CA VAL A 173 7.44 13.49 -8.37
C VAL A 173 6.13 13.11 -7.70
N ARG A 174 5.33 12.22 -8.32
CA ARG A 174 4.13 11.65 -7.68
C ARG A 174 4.47 10.89 -6.39
N LEU A 175 5.59 10.16 -6.38
CA LEU A 175 6.10 9.49 -5.18
C LEU A 175 6.46 10.48 -4.07
N SER A 176 7.27 11.51 -4.36
CA SER A 176 7.58 12.55 -3.37
C SER A 176 6.33 13.27 -2.85
N ALA A 177 5.33 13.49 -3.72
CA ALA A 177 4.07 14.10 -3.33
C ALA A 177 3.27 13.22 -2.35
N ILE A 178 3.09 11.93 -2.65
CA ILE A 178 2.35 11.01 -1.78
C ILE A 178 3.11 10.66 -0.49
N GLU A 179 4.44 10.68 -0.50
CA GLU A 179 5.27 10.61 0.71
C GLU A 179 5.03 11.83 1.62
N GLY A 180 4.87 13.03 1.05
CA GLY A 180 4.44 14.22 1.78
C GLY A 180 3.04 14.07 2.41
N ILE A 181 2.06 13.52 1.66
CA ILE A 181 0.71 13.24 2.17
C ILE A 181 0.77 12.20 3.30
N SER A 182 1.65 11.20 3.19
CA SER A 182 1.91 10.19 4.22
C SER A 182 2.57 10.75 5.49
N ALA A 183 3.34 11.83 5.38
CA ALA A 183 3.84 12.57 6.54
C ALA A 183 2.70 13.35 7.23
N MET A 184 1.87 14.06 6.44
CA MET A 184 0.72 14.83 6.93
C MET A 184 -0.36 13.96 7.58
N SER A 185 -0.58 12.73 7.09
CA SER A 185 -1.60 11.82 7.64
C SER A 185 -1.36 11.39 9.09
N ARG A 186 -0.14 11.59 9.61
CA ARG A 186 0.22 11.32 11.01
C ARG A 186 -0.20 12.43 11.97
N ILE A 187 -0.59 13.59 11.44
CA ILE A 187 -1.00 14.76 12.20
C ILE A 187 -2.51 14.73 12.39
N GLU A 188 -2.97 15.06 13.61
CA GLU A 188 -4.39 15.25 13.87
C GLU A 188 -4.93 16.39 13.00
N ASP A 189 -6.03 16.10 12.32
CA ASP A 189 -6.62 16.91 11.23
C ASP A 189 -5.65 17.43 10.15
N GLY A 190 -4.55 16.69 9.94
CA GLY A 190 -3.54 16.99 8.92
C GLY A 190 -3.96 16.81 7.46
N LEU A 191 -5.09 16.15 7.19
CA LEU A 191 -5.64 15.92 5.85
C LEU A 191 -7.17 16.02 5.84
N THR A 192 -7.72 16.66 4.81
CA THR A 192 -9.17 16.74 4.56
C THR A 192 -9.69 15.52 3.77
N VAL A 193 -11.02 15.43 3.65
CA VAL A 193 -11.70 14.43 2.82
C VAL A 193 -11.40 14.60 1.32
N HIS A 194 -10.94 15.77 0.87
CA HIS A 194 -10.49 15.96 -0.51
C HIS A 194 -9.29 15.05 -0.83
N ALA A 195 -8.28 15.02 0.05
CA ALA A 195 -7.13 14.13 -0.09
C ALA A 195 -7.51 12.64 -0.12
N PHE A 196 -8.59 12.20 0.54
CA PHE A 196 -9.05 10.81 0.45
C PHE A 196 -9.37 10.40 -1.00
N ASN A 197 -10.11 11.23 -1.73
CA ASN A 197 -10.46 10.95 -3.14
C ASN A 197 -9.22 11.00 -4.05
N THR A 198 -8.30 11.94 -3.83
CA THR A 198 -7.01 11.98 -4.55
C THR A 198 -6.21 10.70 -4.32
N VAL A 199 -6.08 10.27 -3.06
CA VAL A 199 -5.34 9.06 -2.66
C VAL A 199 -6.01 7.79 -3.23
N LYS A 200 -7.34 7.72 -3.24
CA LYS A 200 -8.10 6.60 -3.82
C LYS A 200 -7.75 6.38 -5.29
N ASN A 201 -7.60 7.46 -6.07
CA ASN A 201 -7.18 7.36 -7.47
C ASN A 201 -5.73 6.86 -7.63
N LEU A 202 -4.85 7.17 -6.68
CA LEU A 202 -3.43 6.74 -6.71
C LEU A 202 -3.23 5.25 -6.41
N VAL A 203 -4.26 4.53 -5.97
CA VAL A 203 -4.24 3.06 -5.90
C VAL A 203 -4.14 2.44 -7.31
N SER A 204 -4.44 3.18 -8.38
CA SER A 204 -4.24 2.74 -9.77
C SER A 204 -3.02 3.38 -10.47
N ASP A 205 -2.08 3.98 -9.71
CA ASP A 205 -0.88 4.59 -10.28
C ASP A 205 0.04 3.56 -10.97
N SER A 206 0.72 3.95 -12.05
CA SER A 206 1.67 3.07 -12.73
C SER A 206 2.88 2.68 -11.86
N HIS A 207 3.24 3.47 -10.86
CA HIS A 207 4.37 3.20 -9.97
C HIS A 207 3.95 2.47 -8.69
N LYS A 208 4.46 1.24 -8.48
CA LYS A 208 4.06 0.38 -7.36
C LYS A 208 4.18 1.00 -5.97
N GLN A 209 5.21 1.80 -5.71
CA GLN A 209 5.39 2.44 -4.41
C GLN A 209 4.32 3.50 -4.13
N VAL A 210 3.80 4.16 -5.18
CA VAL A 210 2.68 5.12 -5.05
C VAL A 210 1.42 4.35 -4.65
N ARG A 211 1.13 3.21 -5.29
CA ARG A 211 0.01 2.32 -4.91
C ARG A 211 0.12 1.84 -3.45
N ILE A 212 1.29 1.36 -3.03
CA ILE A 212 1.56 0.91 -1.65
C ILE A 212 1.31 2.01 -0.62
N ILE A 213 1.82 3.23 -0.87
CA ILE A 213 1.62 4.36 0.06
C ILE A 213 0.15 4.80 0.06
N ALA A 214 -0.52 4.80 -1.10
CA ALA A 214 -1.94 5.14 -1.20
C ALA A 214 -2.81 4.20 -0.36
N LEU A 215 -2.60 2.88 -0.48
CA LEU A 215 -3.28 1.86 0.32
C LEU A 215 -3.12 2.08 1.84
N ARG A 216 -1.91 2.42 2.30
CA ARG A 216 -1.64 2.76 3.71
C ARG A 216 -2.37 4.03 4.17
N ILE A 217 -2.45 5.05 3.32
CA ILE A 217 -3.18 6.29 3.64
C ILE A 217 -4.70 6.04 3.66
N LEU A 218 -5.25 5.20 2.78
CA LEU A 218 -6.67 4.81 2.83
C LEU A 218 -7.02 4.08 4.14
N LEU A 219 -6.17 3.15 4.60
CA LEU A 219 -6.33 2.50 5.90
C LEU A 219 -6.35 3.52 7.06
N MET A 220 -5.46 4.52 7.03
CA MET A 220 -5.41 5.60 8.02
C MET A 220 -6.73 6.38 8.05
N PHE A 221 -7.27 6.77 6.89
CA PHE A 221 -8.56 7.45 6.80
C PHE A 221 -9.71 6.57 7.32
N ALA A 222 -9.74 5.30 6.92
CA ALA A 222 -10.76 4.33 7.33
C ALA A 222 -10.79 4.13 8.86
N ASN A 223 -9.63 4.09 9.52
CA ASN A 223 -9.56 3.94 10.97
C ASN A 223 -9.76 5.26 11.73
N LYS A 224 -9.42 6.42 11.14
CA LYS A 224 -9.61 7.74 11.76
C LYS A 224 -11.06 8.25 11.66
N MET A 225 -11.72 8.04 10.51
CA MET A 225 -13.06 8.56 10.21
C MET A 225 -14.00 7.46 9.67
N PRO A 226 -14.17 6.34 10.38
CA PRO A 226 -14.82 5.13 9.84
C PRO A 226 -16.26 5.37 9.39
N ASN A 227 -17.03 6.11 10.18
CA ASN A 227 -18.45 6.36 9.97
C ASN A 227 -18.72 7.55 9.04
N PHE A 228 -17.69 8.22 8.51
CA PHE A 228 -17.88 9.38 7.64
C PHE A 228 -18.55 8.93 6.33
N LEU A 229 -19.62 9.63 5.94
CA LEU A 229 -20.42 9.25 4.78
C LEU A 229 -19.91 9.94 3.51
N ILE A 230 -19.53 9.14 2.53
CA ILE A 230 -19.13 9.59 1.19
C ILE A 230 -20.14 9.12 0.13
N ALA A 231 -20.13 9.79 -1.03
CA ALA A 231 -20.93 9.37 -2.17
C ALA A 231 -20.50 7.97 -2.63
N SER A 232 -21.46 7.07 -2.77
CA SER A 232 -21.23 5.72 -3.28
C SER A 232 -21.18 5.73 -4.81
N ASN A 233 -20.10 5.22 -5.39
CA ASN A 233 -20.02 4.96 -6.84
C ASN A 233 -20.75 3.65 -7.24
N PHE A 234 -21.41 2.98 -6.29
CA PHE A 234 -21.95 1.63 -6.46
C PHE A 234 -23.47 1.58 -6.63
N SER A 235 -24.16 2.72 -6.54
CA SER A 235 -25.59 2.85 -6.86
C SER A 235 -25.80 3.84 -8.00
N ASN A 236 -26.79 3.56 -8.84
CA ASN A 236 -27.28 4.50 -9.85
C ASN A 236 -28.16 5.63 -9.26
N THR A 237 -28.37 5.64 -7.93
CA THR A 237 -29.01 6.73 -7.20
C THR A 237 -27.96 7.66 -6.58
N ASN A 238 -27.99 8.94 -6.97
CA ASN A 238 -27.03 9.96 -6.52
C ASN A 238 -26.98 10.19 -5.00
N ASP A 239 -27.95 9.66 -4.24
CA ASP A 239 -28.06 9.80 -2.77
C ASP A 239 -27.51 8.61 -1.97
N ALA A 240 -27.05 7.53 -2.63
CA ALA A 240 -26.47 6.40 -1.91
C ALA A 240 -25.17 6.81 -1.21
N LYS A 241 -25.17 6.76 0.13
CA LYS A 241 -24.01 7.10 0.96
C LYS A 241 -23.39 5.82 1.52
N LEU A 242 -22.08 5.67 1.33
CA LEU A 242 -21.29 4.56 1.89
C LEU A 242 -20.40 5.08 3.03
N GLN A 243 -20.14 4.24 4.03
CA GLN A 243 -19.15 4.54 5.05
C GLN A 243 -17.75 4.57 4.42
N LEU A 244 -16.94 5.57 4.75
CA LEU A 244 -15.58 5.72 4.26
C LEU A 244 -14.74 4.46 4.56
N CYS A 245 -14.97 3.83 5.72
CA CYS A 245 -14.33 2.56 6.08
C CYS A 245 -14.59 1.45 5.06
N ASP A 246 -15.86 1.23 4.69
CA ASP A 246 -16.27 0.17 3.77
C ASP A 246 -15.83 0.44 2.32
N ASP A 247 -15.87 1.71 1.88
CA ASP A 247 -15.35 2.12 0.57
C ASP A 247 -13.84 1.88 0.47
N ALA A 248 -13.07 2.37 1.45
CA ALA A 248 -11.63 2.14 1.54
C ALA A 248 -11.30 0.64 1.59
N PHE A 249 -12.06 -0.14 2.38
CA PHE A 249 -11.90 -1.59 2.44
C PHE A 249 -12.11 -2.23 1.06
N SER A 250 -13.15 -1.83 0.32
CA SER A 250 -13.40 -2.36 -1.03
C SER A 250 -12.28 -2.04 -2.03
N VAL A 251 -11.65 -0.86 -1.92
CA VAL A 251 -10.48 -0.48 -2.74
C VAL A 251 -9.27 -1.36 -2.40
N VAL A 252 -9.05 -1.65 -1.12
CA VAL A 252 -8.00 -2.56 -0.67
C VAL A 252 -8.25 -4.00 -1.13
N CYS A 253 -9.50 -4.49 -1.09
CA CYS A 253 -9.86 -5.81 -1.61
C CYS A 253 -9.55 -5.94 -3.10
N ASN A 254 -9.84 -4.91 -3.92
CA ASN A 254 -9.43 -4.90 -5.32
C ASN A 254 -7.91 -5.02 -5.48
N ALA A 255 -7.13 -4.29 -4.67
CA ALA A 255 -5.67 -4.25 -4.72
C ALA A 255 -4.97 -5.57 -4.30
N VAL A 256 -5.72 -6.52 -3.73
CA VAL A 256 -5.24 -7.91 -3.61
C VAL A 256 -4.96 -8.53 -4.97
N ASN A 257 -5.61 -8.08 -6.04
CA ASN A 257 -5.43 -8.59 -7.41
C ASN A 257 -4.41 -7.77 -8.24
N ASP A 258 -3.55 -6.97 -7.59
CA ASP A 258 -2.56 -6.14 -8.28
C ASP A 258 -1.52 -6.98 -9.05
N GLN A 259 -1.03 -6.44 -10.17
CA GLN A 259 0.00 -7.09 -10.99
C GLN A 259 1.34 -7.26 -10.25
N GLU A 260 1.64 -6.38 -9.30
CA GLU A 260 2.87 -6.40 -8.53
C GLU A 260 2.67 -7.13 -7.18
N PRO A 261 3.43 -8.21 -6.90
CA PRO A 261 3.29 -9.01 -5.67
C PRO A 261 3.53 -8.23 -4.37
N MET A 262 4.36 -7.17 -4.42
CA MET A 262 4.58 -6.27 -3.28
C MET A 262 3.31 -5.50 -2.92
N VAL A 263 2.52 -5.08 -3.92
CA VAL A 263 1.24 -4.39 -3.71
C VAL A 263 0.20 -5.37 -3.16
N ARG A 264 0.12 -6.58 -3.73
CA ARG A 264 -0.75 -7.66 -3.22
C ARG A 264 -0.43 -8.00 -1.76
N THR A 265 0.86 -8.11 -1.42
CA THR A 265 1.34 -8.39 -0.06
C THR A 265 0.94 -7.28 0.90
N GLU A 266 1.08 -6.01 0.50
CA GLU A 266 0.64 -4.87 1.31
C GLU A 266 -0.88 -4.88 1.49
N ALA A 267 -1.66 -5.02 0.41
CA ALA A 267 -3.13 -5.06 0.44
C ALA A 267 -3.63 -6.16 1.39
N ALA A 268 -3.13 -7.39 1.23
CA ALA A 268 -3.42 -8.50 2.12
C ALA A 268 -3.01 -8.22 3.58
N THR A 269 -1.91 -7.49 3.82
CA THR A 269 -1.45 -7.09 5.17
C THR A 269 -2.35 -6.05 5.83
N ILE A 270 -2.93 -5.12 5.06
CA ILE A 270 -3.77 -4.05 5.60
C ILE A 270 -5.25 -4.42 5.76
N LEU A 271 -5.76 -5.43 5.03
CA LEU A 271 -7.13 -5.94 5.24
C LEU A 271 -7.39 -6.29 6.72
N GLY A 272 -6.42 -6.92 7.40
CA GLY A 272 -6.51 -7.27 8.82
C GLY A 272 -6.38 -6.12 9.81
N GLN A 273 -6.27 -4.88 9.32
CA GLN A 273 -6.05 -3.67 10.10
C GLN A 273 -7.25 -2.73 10.13
N PHE A 274 -8.31 -3.02 9.36
CA PHE A 274 -9.57 -2.28 9.43
C PHE A 274 -10.31 -2.59 10.74
N THR A 275 -10.64 -1.55 11.50
CA THR A 275 -11.23 -1.69 12.84
C THR A 275 -12.76 -1.69 12.85
N LYS A 276 -13.39 -1.05 11.86
CA LYS A 276 -14.83 -0.74 11.82
C LYS A 276 -15.53 -1.15 10.51
N VAL A 277 -14.87 -1.92 9.66
CA VAL A 277 -15.49 -2.48 8.44
C VAL A 277 -16.72 -3.32 8.82
N SER A 278 -17.78 -3.18 8.04
CA SER A 278 -19.05 -3.89 8.22
C SER A 278 -18.90 -5.39 7.96
N ASP A 279 -19.66 -6.19 8.70
CA ASP A 279 -19.56 -7.66 8.61
C ASP A 279 -20.01 -8.18 7.23
N ALA A 280 -20.93 -7.50 6.56
CA ALA A 280 -21.35 -7.81 5.19
C ALA A 280 -20.20 -7.66 4.15
N PHE A 281 -19.34 -6.65 4.29
CA PHE A 281 -18.16 -6.50 3.44
C PHE A 281 -17.10 -7.55 3.78
N LEU A 282 -16.92 -7.88 5.07
CA LEU A 282 -16.00 -8.95 5.51
C LEU A 282 -16.42 -10.32 4.97
N GLU A 283 -17.67 -10.73 5.15
CA GLU A 283 -18.17 -12.03 4.70
C GLU A 283 -18.00 -12.20 3.18
N GLN A 284 -18.18 -11.14 2.40
CA GLN A 284 -17.94 -11.20 0.95
C GLN A 284 -16.49 -11.50 0.57
N THR A 285 -15.50 -11.16 1.38
CA THR A 285 -14.09 -11.51 1.10
C THR A 285 -13.81 -13.01 1.14
N LEU A 286 -14.70 -13.81 1.73
CA LEU A 286 -14.67 -15.28 1.74
C LEU A 286 -15.63 -15.92 0.71
N ASP A 287 -16.51 -15.15 0.07
CA ASP A 287 -17.50 -15.70 -0.85
C ASP A 287 -16.83 -16.23 -2.15
N LYS A 288 -16.75 -17.56 -2.29
CA LYS A 288 -16.23 -18.25 -3.51
C LYS A 288 -17.10 -18.02 -4.78
N LYS A 289 -18.24 -17.31 -4.68
CA LYS A 289 -19.19 -17.09 -5.79
C LYS A 289 -19.12 -15.67 -6.31
N MET A 290 -18.42 -15.46 -7.44
CA MET A 290 -18.30 -14.14 -8.06
C MET A 290 -19.66 -13.52 -8.42
N MET A 291 -19.81 -12.24 -8.04
CA MET A 291 -20.92 -11.38 -8.44
C MET A 291 -20.77 -10.92 -9.91
N LYS A 292 -21.83 -11.04 -10.73
CA LYS A 292 -21.88 -10.46 -12.09
C LYS A 292 -22.94 -9.37 -12.17
N THR A 293 -22.74 -8.36 -13.04
CA THR A 293 -23.91 -7.63 -13.54
C THR A 293 -24.78 -8.57 -14.35
N VAL A 294 -26.09 -8.44 -14.19
CA VAL A 294 -27.03 -8.69 -15.27
C VAL A 294 -27.72 -7.35 -15.53
N GLN A 295 -27.69 -6.88 -16.78
CA GLN A 295 -28.58 -5.81 -17.20
C GLN A 295 -29.95 -6.44 -17.47
N ASP A 296 -30.96 -6.03 -16.70
CA ASP A 296 -32.34 -6.40 -16.99
C ASP A 296 -32.80 -5.77 -18.31
N ALA A 297 -33.88 -6.28 -18.90
CA ALA A 297 -34.46 -5.78 -20.15
C ALA A 297 -34.92 -4.30 -20.11
N SER A 298 -34.86 -3.65 -18.94
CA SER A 298 -35.11 -2.21 -18.72
C SER A 298 -33.83 -1.36 -18.68
N GLY A 299 -32.65 -1.94 -18.92
CA GLY A 299 -31.35 -1.27 -18.82
C GLY A 299 -30.82 -1.09 -17.39
N ARG A 300 -31.50 -1.65 -16.39
CA ARG A 300 -31.07 -1.61 -14.98
C ARG A 300 -29.98 -2.65 -14.71
N GLU A 301 -28.87 -2.22 -14.13
CA GLU A 301 -27.81 -3.11 -13.68
C GLU A 301 -28.17 -3.73 -12.32
N GLN A 302 -28.48 -5.03 -12.30
CA GLN A 302 -28.60 -5.81 -11.06
C GLN A 302 -27.33 -6.63 -10.80
N VAL A 303 -26.98 -6.81 -9.53
CA VAL A 303 -25.86 -7.66 -9.10
C VAL A 303 -26.39 -9.02 -8.65
N LYS A 304 -26.11 -10.09 -9.42
CA LYS A 304 -26.58 -11.45 -9.11
C LYS A 304 -25.41 -12.37 -8.74
N LYS A 305 -25.60 -13.20 -7.71
CA LYS A 305 -24.64 -14.25 -7.31
C LYS A 305 -24.62 -15.34 -8.40
N VAL A 306 -23.52 -15.41 -9.17
CA VAL A 306 -23.39 -16.40 -10.25
C VAL A 306 -22.45 -17.52 -9.82
N HIS A 307 -22.93 -18.76 -9.92
CA HIS A 307 -22.05 -19.92 -9.83
C HIS A 307 -21.15 -19.98 -11.07
N GLN A 308 -19.83 -20.13 -10.91
CA GLN A 308 -18.99 -20.54 -12.04
C GLN A 308 -19.42 -21.95 -12.48
N SER A 309 -20.07 -22.01 -13.64
CA SER A 309 -20.22 -23.25 -14.40
C SER A 309 -18.83 -23.77 -14.77
N LYS A 310 -18.53 -25.03 -14.45
CA LYS A 310 -17.24 -25.70 -14.71
C LYS A 310 -16.97 -26.02 -16.20
N PHE A 311 -17.52 -25.25 -17.13
CA PHE A 311 -17.46 -25.52 -18.57
C PHE A 311 -16.97 -24.31 -19.39
N SER A 312 -15.65 -24.17 -19.46
CA SER A 312 -14.90 -23.47 -20.54
C SER A 312 -13.53 -24.16 -20.72
N ILE A 313 -13.10 -24.40 -21.97
CA ILE A 313 -12.24 -25.52 -22.43
C ILE A 313 -11.18 -24.97 -23.42
N MET A 314 -9.95 -25.47 -23.66
CA MET A 314 -9.16 -26.68 -23.28
C MET A 314 -8.08 -26.36 -22.19
N GLN A 315 -7.03 -27.12 -21.81
CA GLN A 315 -6.32 -28.36 -22.25
C GLN A 315 -6.09 -29.33 -21.06
N PRO A 316 -5.79 -30.64 -21.30
CA PRO A 316 -5.82 -31.65 -20.25
C PRO A 316 -4.52 -31.75 -19.42
N PRO A 317 -4.56 -31.58 -18.08
CA PRO A 317 -3.52 -32.06 -17.20
C PRO A 317 -3.64 -33.57 -17.00
N GLN A 318 -2.50 -34.27 -16.89
CA GLN A 318 -2.48 -35.69 -16.58
C GLN A 318 -3.11 -35.98 -15.20
N GLN A 319 -3.80 -37.12 -15.11
CA GLN A 319 -4.52 -37.54 -13.91
C GLN A 319 -3.59 -37.61 -12.68
N ARG A 320 -3.95 -36.86 -11.63
CA ARG A 320 -3.49 -37.13 -10.26
C ARG A 320 -4.71 -37.14 -9.34
N GLU A 321 -5.34 -38.32 -9.24
CA GLU A 321 -6.51 -38.50 -8.38
C GLU A 321 -6.13 -38.38 -6.90
N SER A 322 -6.75 -37.42 -6.19
CA SER A 322 -6.57 -37.25 -4.75
C SER A 322 -7.25 -38.39 -3.99
N ARG A 323 -6.42 -39.33 -3.51
CA ARG A 323 -6.70 -40.64 -2.89
C ARG A 323 -7.68 -40.69 -1.69
N TRP A 324 -8.30 -39.57 -1.27
CA TRP A 324 -8.94 -39.43 0.05
C TRP A 324 -10.47 -39.32 0.07
N LYS A 325 -11.16 -39.31 -1.07
CA LYS A 325 -12.64 -39.47 -1.10
C LYS A 325 -13.15 -40.82 -0.57
N SER A 326 -12.25 -41.78 -0.30
CA SER A 326 -12.61 -43.14 0.12
C SER A 326 -12.99 -43.29 1.60
N HIS A 327 -12.80 -42.25 2.46
CA HIS A 327 -12.84 -42.44 3.92
C HIS A 327 -14.02 -41.81 4.68
N TYR A 328 -14.95 -41.13 4.00
CA TYR A 328 -16.15 -40.51 4.61
C TYR A 328 -17.48 -41.10 4.13
N GLN A 329 -17.45 -42.30 3.51
CA GLN A 329 -18.65 -42.93 2.94
C GLN A 329 -18.88 -44.37 3.43
N SER A 330 -18.52 -44.64 4.70
CA SER A 330 -18.61 -45.96 5.33
C SER A 330 -19.72 -46.10 6.38
N GLN A 331 -20.56 -45.08 6.58
CA GLN A 331 -21.78 -45.15 7.41
C GLN A 331 -22.98 -44.44 6.76
N ALA A 332 -23.40 -44.92 5.58
CA ALA A 332 -24.70 -44.61 4.99
C ALA A 332 -25.15 -45.74 4.04
N ARG A 333 -25.55 -46.89 4.60
CA ARG A 333 -26.20 -47.94 3.81
C ARG A 333 -27.69 -47.62 3.64
N GLN A 334 -28.22 -47.96 2.46
CA GLN A 334 -29.64 -47.98 2.09
C GLN A 334 -30.39 -46.63 2.09
N LYS A 335 -30.40 -46.01 0.90
CA LYS A 335 -31.61 -46.03 0.05
C LYS A 335 -31.20 -46.05 -1.43
N GLN A 336 -31.75 -47.01 -2.17
CA GLN A 336 -31.75 -46.96 -3.64
C GLN A 336 -32.65 -45.79 -4.08
N TYR A 337 -32.37 -45.16 -5.22
CA TYR A 337 -33.27 -45.21 -6.39
C TYR A 337 -32.57 -44.68 -7.66
N ALA A 338 -32.84 -45.38 -8.76
CA ALA A 338 -32.65 -45.03 -10.18
C ALA A 338 -31.57 -44.00 -10.58
N SER A 339 -30.51 -44.51 -11.21
CA SER A 339 -29.85 -43.77 -12.30
C SER A 339 -30.76 -43.77 -13.53
N GLU A 340 -31.25 -42.61 -13.98
CA GLU A 340 -31.76 -42.45 -15.34
C GLU A 340 -30.70 -41.78 -16.21
N TRP A 341 -30.34 -42.46 -17.29
CA TRP A 341 -29.41 -41.93 -18.29
C TRP A 341 -30.04 -40.77 -19.07
N SER A 342 -29.18 -39.85 -19.49
CA SER A 342 -29.49 -38.78 -20.43
C SER A 342 -29.97 -39.33 -21.79
N SER A 343 -31.27 -39.56 -21.92
CA SER A 343 -31.92 -39.77 -23.21
C SER A 343 -32.00 -38.43 -23.95
N GLY A 344 -31.19 -38.27 -25.01
CA GLY A 344 -31.15 -37.03 -25.79
C GLY A 344 -32.35 -36.89 -26.74
N LYS A 345 -33.15 -35.84 -26.52
CA LYS A 345 -34.20 -35.26 -27.39
C LYS A 345 -34.49 -33.85 -26.83
N GLU A 346 -34.83 -32.79 -27.56
CA GLU A 346 -35.06 -32.56 -29.00
C GLU A 346 -34.65 -31.12 -29.33
N LEU A 347 -34.06 -30.89 -30.51
CA LEU A 347 -33.84 -29.54 -31.03
C LEU A 347 -35.20 -28.99 -31.56
N ASN A 348 -35.59 -27.78 -31.14
CA ASN A 348 -36.84 -27.05 -31.47
C ASN A 348 -38.07 -27.21 -30.53
N ALA A 349 -37.89 -27.34 -29.22
CA ALA A 349 -38.99 -27.08 -28.26
C ALA A 349 -39.24 -25.56 -28.09
N ARG A 350 -40.51 -25.12 -28.16
CA ARG A 350 -40.90 -23.71 -27.90
C ARG A 350 -40.97 -23.42 -26.40
N CYS A 351 -40.54 -22.22 -26.01
CA CYS A 351 -40.61 -21.72 -24.63
C CYS A 351 -42.08 -21.50 -24.18
N PRO A 352 -42.49 -22.01 -23.00
CA PRO A 352 -43.79 -21.67 -22.41
C PRO A 352 -43.85 -20.19 -22.01
N SER A 353 -44.92 -19.50 -22.41
CA SER A 353 -45.15 -18.08 -22.12
C SER A 353 -45.48 -17.81 -20.65
N ALA A 354 -44.96 -16.71 -20.12
CA ALA A 354 -45.06 -16.33 -18.71
C ALA A 354 -46.51 -16.05 -18.23
N ILE A 355 -46.97 -16.82 -17.23
CA ILE A 355 -48.02 -16.40 -16.28
C ILE A 355 -47.64 -16.88 -14.86
N ALA A 356 -47.47 -15.92 -13.96
CA ALA A 356 -47.57 -15.98 -12.49
C ALA A 356 -47.20 -17.27 -11.73
N ALA A 357 -45.96 -17.32 -11.23
CA ALA A 357 -45.60 -18.04 -10.00
C ALA A 357 -44.44 -17.32 -9.27
N ALA A 358 -44.62 -16.03 -8.96
CA ALA A 358 -43.66 -15.25 -8.17
C ALA A 358 -43.84 -15.56 -6.67
N SER A 359 -43.24 -16.65 -6.21
CA SER A 359 -43.02 -16.87 -4.78
C SER A 359 -41.93 -15.90 -4.29
N SER A 360 -42.23 -15.23 -3.19
CA SER A 360 -41.39 -14.27 -2.48
C SER A 360 -39.96 -14.74 -2.22
N GLU A 361 -38.99 -14.08 -2.85
CA GLU A 361 -37.71 -13.76 -2.23
C GLU A 361 -37.46 -12.26 -2.48
N GLU A 362 -37.34 -11.46 -1.42
CA GLU A 362 -36.91 -10.07 -1.53
C GLU A 362 -35.39 -10.07 -1.79
N ASP A 363 -35.02 -10.03 -3.08
CA ASP A 363 -33.64 -9.86 -3.53
C ASP A 363 -33.08 -8.56 -2.93
N SER A 364 -32.39 -8.71 -1.80
CA SER A 364 -31.71 -7.61 -1.11
C SER A 364 -30.67 -7.00 -2.05
N GLU A 365 -30.97 -5.78 -2.53
CA GLU A 365 -30.14 -5.07 -3.49
C GLU A 365 -28.70 -4.96 -2.95
N SER A 366 -27.77 -5.71 -3.55
CA SER A 366 -26.42 -5.88 -3.00
C SER A 366 -25.59 -4.60 -3.19
N ILE A 367 -25.69 -3.69 -2.21
CA ILE A 367 -24.93 -2.43 -2.09
C ILE A 367 -23.39 -2.63 -2.10
N VAL A 368 -22.91 -3.86 -1.94
CA VAL A 368 -21.49 -4.18 -1.76
C VAL A 368 -20.73 -4.25 -3.10
N PRO A 369 -19.54 -3.63 -3.22
CA PRO A 369 -18.73 -3.64 -4.44
C PRO A 369 -18.20 -5.03 -4.82
N ARG A 370 -18.25 -5.34 -6.13
CA ARG A 370 -17.73 -6.61 -6.70
C ARG A 370 -16.27 -6.89 -6.37
N GLY A 371 -15.48 -5.85 -6.12
CA GLY A 371 -14.07 -5.94 -5.75
C GLY A 371 -13.80 -6.51 -4.35
N ALA A 372 -14.80 -6.54 -3.46
CA ALA A 372 -14.71 -7.20 -2.16
C ALA A 372 -14.85 -8.73 -2.26
N CYS A 373 -15.57 -9.22 -3.27
CA CYS A 373 -15.93 -10.62 -3.40
C CYS A 373 -14.70 -11.53 -3.57
N GLY A 374 -14.53 -12.49 -2.67
CA GLY A 374 -13.46 -13.49 -2.73
C GLY A 374 -12.04 -12.96 -2.45
N ALA A 375 -11.87 -11.72 -2.00
CA ALA A 375 -10.55 -11.11 -1.85
C ALA A 375 -9.59 -11.91 -0.92
N PHE A 376 -10.06 -12.45 0.21
CA PHE A 376 -9.20 -13.33 1.02
C PHE A 376 -8.98 -14.69 0.34
N VAL A 377 -9.96 -15.22 -0.39
CA VAL A 377 -9.78 -16.47 -1.16
C VAL A 377 -8.62 -16.33 -2.14
N THR A 378 -8.62 -15.27 -2.98
CA THR A 378 -7.52 -15.04 -3.93
C THR A 378 -6.19 -14.78 -3.24
N ALA A 379 -6.17 -14.08 -2.10
CA ALA A 379 -4.93 -13.83 -1.34
C ALA A 379 -4.33 -15.10 -0.72
N LEU A 380 -5.17 -16.06 -0.33
CA LEU A 380 -4.76 -17.38 0.19
C LEU A 380 -4.28 -18.31 -0.95
N GLU A 381 -4.88 -18.19 -2.13
CA GLU A 381 -4.56 -18.98 -3.33
C GLU A 381 -3.41 -18.38 -4.18
N ASP A 382 -2.89 -17.19 -3.84
CA ASP A 382 -1.85 -16.45 -4.58
C ASP A 382 -0.60 -17.28 -4.89
N GLU A 383 0.10 -17.00 -5.99
CA GLU A 383 1.35 -17.68 -6.34
C GLU A 383 2.53 -17.34 -5.39
N PHE A 384 2.50 -16.18 -4.72
CA PHE A 384 3.57 -15.73 -3.82
C PHE A 384 3.28 -16.00 -2.34
N MET A 385 4.19 -16.71 -1.68
CA MET A 385 4.11 -17.01 -0.24
C MET A 385 4.06 -15.77 0.65
N SER A 386 4.60 -14.62 0.23
CA SER A 386 4.48 -13.36 0.97
C SER A 386 3.03 -12.89 1.08
N VAL A 387 2.26 -12.98 -0.01
CA VAL A 387 0.83 -12.63 -0.06
C VAL A 387 0.03 -13.61 0.79
N ARG A 388 0.24 -14.92 0.60
CA ARG A 388 -0.41 -15.97 1.41
C ARG A 388 -0.20 -15.77 2.91
N ARG A 389 1.04 -15.49 3.35
CA ARG A 389 1.38 -15.23 4.76
C ARG A 389 0.70 -13.97 5.31
N ALA A 390 0.66 -12.90 4.51
CA ALA A 390 -0.04 -11.67 4.87
C ALA A 390 -1.56 -11.91 5.01
N ALA A 391 -2.16 -12.67 4.09
CA ALA A 391 -3.56 -13.04 4.11
C ALA A 391 -3.93 -13.83 5.37
N VAL A 392 -3.19 -14.90 5.68
CA VAL A 392 -3.41 -15.72 6.90
C VAL A 392 -3.28 -14.88 8.17
N TYR A 393 -2.28 -13.99 8.25
CA TYR A 393 -2.10 -13.09 9.40
C TYR A 393 -3.29 -12.14 9.59
N SER A 394 -3.72 -11.50 8.50
CA SER A 394 -4.85 -10.57 8.49
C SER A 394 -6.18 -11.25 8.81
N LEU A 395 -6.41 -12.44 8.25
CA LEU A 395 -7.61 -13.23 8.49
C LEU A 395 -7.70 -13.64 9.97
N GLY A 396 -6.59 -14.06 10.58
CA GLY A 396 -6.51 -14.35 12.02
C GLY A 396 -6.79 -13.14 12.92
N ARG A 397 -6.30 -11.95 12.53
CA ARG A 397 -6.60 -10.71 13.27
C ARG A 397 -8.07 -10.33 13.26
N LEU A 398 -8.77 -10.53 12.14
CA LEU A 398 -10.19 -10.24 12.01
C LEU A 398 -11.05 -11.31 12.71
N ALA A 399 -10.69 -12.58 12.54
CA ALA A 399 -11.34 -13.72 13.17
C ALA A 399 -11.27 -13.69 14.70
N ALA A 400 -10.18 -13.18 15.28
CA ALA A 400 -9.98 -13.13 16.73
C ALA A 400 -11.11 -12.42 17.51
N ASN A 401 -11.79 -11.45 16.89
CA ASN A 401 -12.90 -10.71 17.49
C ASN A 401 -14.27 -11.08 16.88
N ARG A 402 -14.33 -12.04 15.94
CA ARG A 402 -15.53 -12.36 15.15
C ARG A 402 -15.70 -13.87 14.97
N PRO A 403 -16.37 -14.58 15.91
CA PRO A 403 -16.45 -16.04 15.89
C PRO A 403 -17.25 -16.62 14.70
N ALA A 404 -18.26 -15.89 14.20
CA ALA A 404 -19.00 -16.30 13.01
C ALA A 404 -18.10 -16.29 11.76
N PHE A 405 -17.43 -15.17 11.50
CA PHE A 405 -16.45 -15.02 10.42
C PHE A 405 -15.29 -16.04 10.54
N ALA A 406 -14.81 -16.29 11.75
CA ALA A 406 -13.77 -17.29 12.02
C ALA A 406 -14.19 -18.71 11.61
N THR A 407 -15.47 -19.07 11.77
CA THR A 407 -15.97 -20.39 11.38
C THR A 407 -15.93 -20.55 9.85
N THR A 408 -16.42 -19.56 9.10
CA THR A 408 -16.34 -19.56 7.63
C THR A 408 -14.89 -19.57 7.14
N ALA A 409 -14.00 -18.80 7.77
CA ALA A 409 -12.59 -18.70 7.41
C ALA A 409 -11.82 -20.05 7.49
N LEU A 410 -12.22 -20.96 8.40
CA LEU A 410 -11.56 -22.26 8.56
C LEU A 410 -11.63 -23.14 7.31
N ASP A 411 -12.75 -23.12 6.58
CA ASP A 411 -12.95 -23.93 5.37
C ASP A 411 -12.04 -23.50 4.20
N HIS A 412 -11.57 -22.24 4.21
CA HIS A 412 -10.59 -21.75 3.22
C HIS A 412 -9.15 -22.07 3.66
N LEU A 413 -8.89 -22.05 4.98
CA LEU A 413 -7.60 -22.43 5.52
C LEU A 413 -7.33 -23.94 5.37
N SER A 414 -8.36 -24.80 5.38
CA SER A 414 -8.18 -26.25 5.16
C SER A 414 -7.62 -26.62 3.79
N ASP A 415 -7.93 -25.86 2.75
CA ASP A 415 -7.33 -26.06 1.43
C ASP A 415 -5.81 -25.73 1.49
N MET A 416 -5.47 -24.57 2.06
CA MET A 416 -4.07 -24.16 2.29
C MET A 416 -3.27 -25.10 3.20
N PHE A 417 -3.87 -25.70 4.23
CA PHE A 417 -3.18 -26.62 5.14
C PHE A 417 -2.69 -27.92 4.47
N ASN A 418 -3.25 -28.26 3.31
CA ASN A 418 -2.85 -29.44 2.54
C ASN A 418 -1.79 -29.13 1.47
N ASP A 419 -1.54 -27.84 1.16
CA ASP A 419 -0.35 -27.40 0.43
C ASP A 419 0.89 -27.49 1.33
N GLU A 420 2.08 -27.63 0.72
CA GLU A 420 3.37 -27.78 1.42
C GLU A 420 3.85 -26.46 2.07
N ILE A 421 3.15 -25.99 3.11
CA ILE A 421 3.54 -24.82 3.90
C ILE A 421 4.67 -25.20 4.88
N VAL A 422 5.91 -25.14 4.40
CA VAL A 422 7.12 -25.46 5.19
C VAL A 422 7.57 -24.29 6.09
N GLU A 423 7.03 -23.08 5.91
CA GLU A 423 7.46 -21.90 6.69
C GLU A 423 6.82 -21.76 8.09
N VAL A 424 7.69 -21.75 9.10
CA VAL A 424 7.41 -21.59 10.54
C VAL A 424 6.45 -20.43 10.89
N SER A 425 6.52 -19.33 10.14
CA SER A 425 5.70 -18.13 10.41
C SER A 425 4.20 -18.36 10.21
N SER A 426 3.82 -19.17 9.21
CA SER A 426 2.41 -19.51 8.99
C SER A 426 1.84 -20.26 10.19
N CYS A 427 2.57 -21.26 10.69
CA CYS A 427 2.19 -22.06 11.85
C CYS A 427 1.91 -21.20 13.10
N ARG A 428 2.73 -20.18 13.35
CA ARG A 428 2.55 -19.27 14.49
C ARG A 428 1.29 -18.39 14.35
N ASN A 429 0.98 -17.91 13.15
CA ASN A 429 -0.23 -17.12 12.90
C ASN A 429 -1.50 -17.99 12.98
N ILE A 430 -1.41 -19.23 12.49
CA ILE A 430 -2.44 -20.26 12.63
C ILE A 430 -2.67 -20.62 14.10
N PHE A 431 -1.61 -20.75 14.91
CA PHE A 431 -1.72 -20.96 16.34
C PHE A 431 -2.47 -19.81 17.02
N VAL A 432 -2.21 -18.55 16.64
CA VAL A 432 -2.97 -17.39 17.12
C VAL A 432 -4.45 -17.47 16.68
N PHE A 433 -4.74 -17.78 15.41
CA PHE A 433 -6.11 -17.97 14.91
C PHE A 433 -6.87 -18.99 15.77
N VAL A 434 -6.31 -20.18 15.95
CA VAL A 434 -6.96 -21.29 16.65
C VAL A 434 -7.07 -20.98 18.15
N HIS A 435 -6.05 -20.36 18.76
CA HIS A 435 -6.10 -19.95 20.16
C HIS A 435 -7.19 -18.90 20.41
N SER A 436 -7.36 -17.91 19.51
CA SER A 436 -8.44 -16.92 19.60
C SER A 436 -9.82 -17.54 19.41
N TYR A 437 -9.97 -18.49 18.47
CA TYR A 437 -11.21 -19.26 18.30
C TYR A 437 -11.62 -19.99 19.59
N PHE A 438 -10.67 -20.61 20.28
CA PHE A 438 -10.90 -21.31 21.56
C PHE A 438 -11.11 -20.39 22.78
N GLN A 439 -10.84 -19.08 22.68
CA GLN A 439 -11.12 -18.11 23.76
C GLN A 439 -12.49 -17.42 23.63
N GLY A 440 -13.21 -17.61 22.52
CA GLY A 440 -14.56 -17.08 22.35
C GLY A 440 -15.60 -17.73 23.29
N PRO A 441 -16.64 -17.00 23.73
CA PRO A 441 -17.64 -17.52 24.69
C PRO A 441 -18.57 -18.61 24.14
N SER A 442 -18.55 -18.87 22.82
CA SER A 442 -19.51 -19.73 22.12
C SER A 442 -19.00 -21.17 21.94
N ARG A 443 -19.10 -22.00 22.99
CA ARG A 443 -18.78 -23.44 22.90
C ARG A 443 -19.89 -24.23 22.16
N CYS A 444 -19.77 -24.44 20.85
CA CYS A 444 -20.54 -25.49 20.17
C CYS A 444 -19.74 -26.80 20.09
N ASN A 445 -20.32 -27.91 20.56
CA ASN A 445 -19.76 -29.25 20.38
C ASN A 445 -19.68 -29.65 18.89
N CYS A 446 -20.44 -28.99 18.00
CA CYS A 446 -20.43 -29.22 16.56
C CYS A 446 -19.11 -28.81 15.87
N CYS A 447 -18.33 -27.90 16.46
CA CYS A 447 -17.09 -27.38 15.87
C CYS A 447 -15.84 -28.21 16.27
N PHE A 448 -16.01 -29.22 17.12
CA PHE A 448 -14.89 -29.86 17.82
C PHE A 448 -14.00 -30.74 16.94
N ASP A 449 -14.56 -31.36 15.88
CA ASP A 449 -13.82 -32.27 15.00
C ASP A 449 -12.98 -31.53 13.94
N SER A 450 -13.55 -30.54 13.25
CA SER A 450 -12.79 -29.68 12.32
C SER A 450 -11.70 -28.90 13.05
N ALA A 451 -11.99 -28.39 14.25
CA ALA A 451 -11.00 -27.72 15.10
C ALA A 451 -9.93 -28.69 15.64
N ASN A 452 -10.27 -29.96 15.95
CA ASN A 452 -9.27 -30.99 16.28
C ASN A 452 -8.38 -31.33 15.08
N CYS A 453 -8.92 -31.39 13.87
CA CYS A 453 -8.11 -31.56 12.66
C CYS A 453 -7.15 -30.39 12.45
N ALA A 454 -7.65 -29.15 12.50
CA ALA A 454 -6.82 -27.94 12.40
C ALA A 454 -5.75 -27.87 13.52
N TRP A 455 -6.12 -28.20 14.76
CA TRP A 455 -5.19 -28.24 15.89
C TRP A 455 -4.13 -29.34 15.74
N ARG A 456 -4.50 -30.57 15.35
CA ARG A 456 -3.54 -31.67 15.13
C ARG A 456 -2.62 -31.40 13.93
N VAL A 457 -3.10 -30.73 12.89
CA VAL A 457 -2.26 -30.27 11.78
C VAL A 457 -1.31 -29.19 12.28
N ALA A 458 -1.82 -28.14 12.94
CA ALA A 458 -0.97 -27.09 13.52
C ALA A 458 0.06 -27.62 14.52
N GLU A 459 -0.29 -28.59 15.37
CA GLU A 459 0.61 -29.25 16.32
C GLU A 459 1.69 -30.07 15.61
N ARG A 460 1.33 -30.83 14.56
CA ARG A 460 2.29 -31.57 13.72
C ARG A 460 3.24 -30.62 13.01
N THR A 461 2.75 -29.58 12.35
CA THR A 461 3.60 -28.63 11.63
C THR A 461 4.47 -27.84 12.60
N THR A 462 3.95 -27.45 13.78
CA THR A 462 4.74 -26.79 14.83
C THR A 462 5.83 -27.71 15.41
N ARG A 463 5.56 -29.01 15.62
CA ARG A 463 6.61 -29.97 16.00
C ARG A 463 7.69 -30.07 14.93
N ASN A 464 7.32 -30.26 13.66
CA ASN A 464 8.25 -30.33 12.55
C ASN A 464 9.11 -29.05 12.43
N CYS A 465 8.50 -27.87 12.58
CA CYS A 465 9.22 -26.59 12.62
C CYS A 465 10.18 -26.48 13.82
N SER A 466 9.79 -26.97 15.01
CA SER A 466 10.65 -26.98 16.19
C SER A 466 11.84 -27.95 16.05
N GLU A 467 11.69 -29.04 15.29
CA GLU A 467 12.78 -29.95 14.97
C GLU A 467 13.69 -29.41 13.85
N MET A 468 13.15 -28.69 12.86
CA MET A 468 13.97 -27.96 11.88
C MET A 468 14.82 -26.87 12.53
N LEU A 469 14.23 -26.03 13.39
CA LEU A 469 14.98 -24.99 14.12
C LEU A 469 16.06 -25.56 15.05
N ARG A 470 15.90 -26.79 15.56
CA ARG A 470 16.99 -27.49 16.27
C ARG A 470 18.08 -28.00 15.33
N ARG A 471 17.80 -28.26 14.05
CA ARG A 471 18.79 -28.76 13.07
C ARG A 471 19.60 -27.66 12.40
N GLU A 472 19.15 -26.40 12.44
CA GLU A 472 19.93 -25.24 11.97
C GLU A 472 20.80 -24.60 13.07
N LEU A 473 20.67 -25.06 14.33
CA LEU A 473 21.40 -24.54 15.50
C LEU A 473 22.43 -25.54 16.07
N TYR A 474 22.77 -26.61 15.33
CA TYR A 474 23.77 -27.62 15.68
C TYR A 474 24.62 -28.03 14.47
#